data_AF-S3XG30-F1
#
_entry.id   AF-S3XG30-F1
#
_cell.length_a   1.000
_cell.length_b   1.000
_cell.length_c   1.000
_cell.angle_alpha   90.00
_cell.angle_beta   90.00
_cell.angle_gamma   90.00
#
_symmetry.space_group_name_H-M   'P 1'
#
loop_
_entity.id
_entity.type
_entity.pdbx_description
1 polymer ?
#
loop_
_entity_poly.entity_id
_entity_poly.type
_entity_poly.pdbx_seq_one_letter_code
_entity_poly.pdbx_strand_id
1 'polypeptide(L)'
;MKKFISKKIISMFGLAILSFILVGCFQPKTPEQIIAESKNPSLAKSYLAIRDLPHRYVEFNEDFIRVQDYISGIKGSIDDSVRSAQSAYLGNFDSSDDDIAKTFINNAKANGNSVKMYKRDVNAIMSASLPKTWELANLDSAYNLDNAFIEYDKDGRMVAVLVRMHYYGRSLGYSNTRISFVGFKYWARQVENQVGNAYLTNGFITEFK
;
A
#
# COMPACT_ATOMS: atom_id res chain seq x y z
N MET A 1 -28.55 62.65 -2.09
CA MET A 1 -27.49 61.65 -2.29
C MET A 1 -27.11 61.01 -0.97
N LYS A 2 -27.43 59.73 -0.77
CA LYS A 2 -26.61 58.65 -0.14
C LYS A 2 -27.54 57.48 0.22
N LYS A 3 -27.50 56.44 -0.61
CA LYS A 3 -28.05 55.11 -0.33
C LYS A 3 -27.21 54.48 0.80
N PHE A 4 -27.83 53.96 1.85
CA PHE A 4 -27.20 53.02 2.78
C PHE A 4 -28.04 51.74 2.89
N ILE A 5 -27.74 50.85 1.94
CA ILE A 5 -27.62 49.39 1.99
C ILE A 5 -28.18 48.72 3.27
N SER A 6 -29.24 47.93 3.09
CA SER A 6 -29.65 46.91 4.05
C SER A 6 -28.57 45.83 4.15
N LYS A 7 -27.95 45.69 5.32
CA LYS A 7 -27.12 44.52 5.60
C LYS A 7 -28.03 43.33 5.86
N LYS A 8 -28.01 42.38 4.92
CA LYS A 8 -28.57 41.03 5.07
C LYS A 8 -28.09 40.43 6.39
N ILE A 9 -29.03 40.16 7.29
CA ILE A 9 -28.84 39.21 8.39
C ILE A 9 -28.75 37.85 7.72
N ILE A 10 -27.53 37.40 7.43
CA ILE A 10 -27.28 35.99 7.11
C ILE A 10 -27.44 35.26 8.44
N SER A 11 -28.61 34.66 8.62
CA SER A 11 -28.92 33.82 9.77
C SER A 11 -27.81 32.78 9.98
N MET A 12 -27.28 32.68 11.20
CA MET A 12 -26.31 31.66 11.58
C MET A 12 -26.81 30.22 11.32
N PHE A 13 -28.12 30.01 11.19
CA PHE A 13 -28.69 28.73 10.76
C PHE A 13 -28.34 28.38 9.31
N GLY A 14 -28.23 29.38 8.42
CA GLY A 14 -27.84 29.17 7.03
C GLY A 14 -26.38 28.72 6.89
N LEU A 15 -25.48 29.21 7.75
CA LEU A 15 -24.09 28.74 7.78
C LEU A 15 -23.96 27.32 8.34
N ALA A 16 -24.74 26.97 9.37
CA ALA A 16 -24.74 25.63 9.96
C ALA A 16 -25.27 24.56 8.99
N ILE A 17 -26.32 24.88 8.23
CA ILE A 17 -26.87 23.96 7.22
C ILE A 17 -25.89 23.79 6.04
N LEU A 18 -25.18 24.84 5.62
CA LEU A 18 -24.16 24.73 4.58
C LEU A 18 -22.98 23.85 5.03
N SER A 19 -22.57 23.92 6.29
CA SER A 19 -21.54 23.03 6.84
C SER A 19 -22.00 21.57 6.92
N PHE A 20 -23.28 21.28 7.21
CA PHE A 20 -23.79 19.90 7.21
C PHE A 20 -23.95 19.31 5.80
N ILE A 21 -24.31 20.13 4.80
CA ILE A 21 -24.41 19.70 3.40
C ILE A 21 -23.01 19.41 2.82
N LEU A 22 -21.99 20.19 3.21
CA LEU A 22 -20.60 19.95 2.78
C LEU A 22 -19.96 18.73 3.46
N VAL A 23 -20.33 18.40 4.70
CA VAL A 23 -19.86 17.18 5.41
C VAL A 23 -20.59 15.92 4.93
N GLY A 24 -21.81 16.06 4.38
CA GLY A 24 -22.59 14.94 3.83
C GLY A 24 -22.08 14.38 2.49
N CYS A 25 -21.18 15.07 1.79
CA CYS A 25 -20.74 14.69 0.44
C CYS A 25 -19.60 13.65 0.38
N PHE A 26 -18.96 13.31 1.49
CA PHE A 26 -17.89 12.31 1.52
C PHE A 26 -18.03 11.38 2.73
N GLN A 27 -19.09 10.56 2.72
CA GLN A 27 -19.10 9.39 3.59
C GLN A 27 -18.06 8.39 3.06
N PRO A 28 -17.11 7.91 3.88
CA PRO A 28 -16.21 6.84 3.46
C PRO A 28 -17.04 5.59 3.10
N LYS A 29 -16.70 4.95 1.99
CA LYS A 29 -17.42 3.77 1.51
C LYS A 29 -17.38 2.65 2.55
N THR A 30 -18.51 1.96 2.75
CA THR A 30 -18.55 0.77 3.60
C THR A 30 -17.77 -0.38 2.97
N PRO A 31 -17.31 -1.40 3.74
CA PRO A 31 -16.67 -2.59 3.19
C PRO A 31 -17.50 -3.25 2.07
N GLU A 32 -18.82 -3.33 2.23
CA GLU A 32 -19.74 -3.94 1.26
C GLU A 32 -19.77 -3.14 -0.05
N GLN A 33 -19.79 -1.80 0.05
CA GLN A 33 -19.73 -0.92 -1.11
C GLN A 33 -18.40 -1.06 -1.86
N ILE A 34 -17.27 -1.12 -1.13
CA ILE A 34 -15.94 -1.35 -1.72
C ILE A 34 -15.90 -2.69 -2.47
N ILE A 35 -16.44 -3.76 -1.89
CA ILE A 35 -16.49 -5.09 -2.53
C ILE A 35 -17.38 -5.07 -3.77
N ALA A 36 -18.56 -4.45 -3.69
CA ALA A 36 -19.52 -4.41 -4.79
C ALA A 36 -19.01 -3.60 -6.00
N GLU A 37 -18.26 -2.53 -5.76
CA GLU A 37 -17.69 -1.69 -6.82
C GLU A 37 -16.34 -2.20 -7.34
N SER A 38 -15.69 -3.13 -6.64
CA SER A 38 -14.40 -3.68 -7.03
C SER A 38 -14.51 -4.57 -8.27
N LYS A 39 -13.60 -4.38 -9.23
CA LYS A 39 -13.40 -5.33 -10.34
C LYS A 39 -12.87 -6.69 -9.88
N ASN A 40 -12.38 -6.79 -8.64
CA ASN A 40 -11.89 -8.01 -8.01
C ASN A 40 -12.53 -8.20 -6.60
N PRO A 41 -13.83 -8.58 -6.50
CA PRO A 41 -14.56 -8.60 -5.23
C PRO A 41 -13.99 -9.56 -4.18
N SER A 42 -13.56 -10.76 -4.59
CA SER A 42 -12.97 -11.73 -3.66
C SER A 42 -11.66 -11.21 -3.06
N LEU A 43 -10.85 -10.54 -3.87
CA LEU A 43 -9.59 -9.97 -3.44
C LEU A 43 -9.81 -8.77 -2.52
N ALA A 44 -10.75 -7.90 -2.87
CA ALA A 44 -11.15 -6.77 -2.03
C ALA A 44 -11.61 -7.25 -0.65
N LYS A 45 -12.44 -8.30 -0.60
CA LYS A 45 -12.88 -8.92 0.65
C LYS A 45 -11.70 -9.42 1.50
N SER A 46 -10.74 -10.10 0.88
CA SER A 46 -9.56 -10.64 1.60
C SER A 46 -8.69 -9.52 2.20
N TYR A 47 -8.45 -8.43 1.46
CA TYR A 47 -7.67 -7.29 1.97
C TYR A 47 -8.44 -6.44 2.99
N LEU A 48 -9.77 -6.37 2.89
CA LEU A 48 -10.61 -5.75 3.91
C LEU A 48 -10.55 -6.54 5.22
N ALA A 49 -10.45 -7.88 5.17
CA ALA A 49 -10.34 -8.71 6.37
C ALA A 49 -9.05 -8.47 7.18
N ILE A 50 -8.01 -7.94 6.54
CA ILE A 50 -6.75 -7.57 7.22
C ILE A 50 -6.60 -6.06 7.42
N ARG A 51 -7.63 -5.26 7.09
CA ARG A 51 -7.60 -3.79 7.21
C ARG A 51 -7.64 -3.32 8.66
N ASP A 52 -8.29 -4.07 9.54
CA ASP A 52 -8.68 -3.59 10.87
C ASP A 52 -7.55 -3.60 11.92
N LEU A 53 -6.29 -3.60 11.48
CA LEU A 53 -5.15 -3.38 12.37
C LEU A 53 -5.01 -1.89 12.69
N PRO A 54 -4.70 -1.53 13.96
CA PRO A 54 -4.42 -0.15 14.31
C PRO A 54 -3.24 0.36 13.48
N HIS A 55 -3.37 1.59 12.95
CA HIS A 55 -2.38 2.24 12.10
C HIS A 55 -2.15 1.59 10.72
N ARG A 56 -3.14 0.86 10.20
CA ARG A 56 -3.18 0.41 8.81
C ARG A 56 -4.21 1.19 8.01
N TYR A 57 -3.84 1.62 6.82
CA TYR A 57 -4.74 2.22 5.84
C TYR A 57 -4.71 1.41 4.54
N VAL A 58 -5.88 1.05 4.02
CA VAL A 58 -6.00 0.28 2.77
C VAL A 58 -6.78 1.10 1.74
N GLU A 59 -6.13 1.38 0.61
CA GLU A 59 -6.73 1.98 -0.57
C GLU A 59 -6.95 0.91 -1.65
N PHE A 60 -8.12 0.96 -2.28
CA PHE A 60 -8.49 0.09 -3.39
C PHE A 60 -8.60 0.92 -4.66
N ASN A 61 -7.98 0.44 -5.72
CA ASN A 61 -8.10 0.93 -7.07
C ASN A 61 -8.39 -0.25 -8.01
N GLU A 62 -8.88 0.01 -9.22
CA GLU A 62 -9.11 -1.02 -10.22
C GLU A 62 -7.85 -1.81 -10.59
N ASP A 63 -6.70 -1.14 -10.59
CA ASP A 63 -5.43 -1.71 -11.01
C ASP A 63 -4.53 -2.10 -9.84
N PHE A 64 -4.81 -1.66 -8.61
CA PHE A 64 -3.97 -1.99 -7.46
C PHE A 64 -4.67 -1.91 -6.10
N ILE A 65 -4.06 -2.53 -5.10
CA ILE A 65 -4.35 -2.33 -3.68
C ILE A 65 -3.10 -1.73 -3.03
N ARG A 66 -3.27 -0.65 -2.27
CA ARG A 66 -2.19 -0.06 -1.46
C ARG A 66 -2.51 -0.23 0.01
N VAL A 67 -1.64 -0.92 0.74
CA VAL A 67 -1.71 -1.04 2.20
C VAL A 67 -0.57 -0.21 2.79
N GLN A 68 -0.92 0.78 3.62
CA GLN A 68 0.02 1.63 4.32
C GLN A 68 0.01 1.27 5.81
N ASP A 69 1.16 0.80 6.30
CA ASP A 69 1.41 0.48 7.70
C ASP A 69 2.33 1.53 8.33
N TYR A 70 1.94 2.06 9.49
CA TYR A 70 2.87 2.83 10.33
C TYR A 70 3.57 1.88 11.29
N ILE A 71 4.80 1.51 10.95
CA ILE A 71 5.66 0.71 11.80
C ILE A 71 6.39 1.69 12.72
N SER A 72 5.84 1.88 13.93
CA SER A 72 6.52 2.70 14.94
C SER A 72 7.84 2.03 15.32
N GLY A 73 8.95 2.64 14.89
CA GLY A 73 10.28 2.26 15.37
C GLY A 73 10.38 2.61 16.85
N ILE A 74 10.73 1.62 17.65
CA ILE A 74 11.33 1.70 18.99
C ILE A 74 11.46 3.15 19.51
N LYS A 75 10.57 3.56 20.42
CA LYS A 75 10.77 4.79 21.18
C LYS A 75 12.06 4.64 22.02
N GLY A 76 13.05 5.52 21.80
CA GLY A 76 14.14 5.75 22.75
C GLY A 76 15.43 4.97 22.54
N SER A 77 15.97 4.90 21.32
CA SER A 77 17.38 4.56 21.11
C SER A 77 18.22 5.82 20.95
N ILE A 78 19.43 5.82 21.49
CA ILE A 78 20.40 6.93 21.44
C ILE A 78 20.98 7.12 20.01
N ASP A 79 20.73 6.17 19.10
CA ASP A 79 21.10 6.20 17.69
C ASP A 79 19.83 6.31 16.81
N ASP A 80 19.25 7.51 16.80
CA ASP A 80 18.13 7.93 15.94
C ASP A 80 18.62 8.06 14.49
N SER A 81 18.83 6.93 13.80
CA SER A 81 19.16 6.91 12.37
C SER A 81 18.24 6.00 11.57
N VAL A 82 18.08 6.28 10.27
CA VAL A 82 17.37 5.42 9.32
C VAL A 82 17.89 3.98 9.36
N ARG A 83 19.21 3.82 9.50
CA ARG A 83 19.87 2.51 9.62
C ARG A 83 19.45 1.75 10.88
N SER A 84 19.32 2.41 12.03
CA SER A 84 18.79 1.79 13.25
C SER A 84 17.35 1.33 13.05
N ALA A 85 16.52 2.16 12.41
CA ALA A 85 15.13 1.81 12.11
C ALA A 85 15.01 0.61 11.14
N GLN A 86 15.85 0.56 10.11
CA GLN A 86 15.95 -0.59 9.20
C GLN A 86 16.37 -1.87 9.93
N SER A 87 17.40 -1.79 10.77
CA SER A 87 17.91 -2.94 11.53
C SER A 87 16.86 -3.47 12.50
N ALA A 88 16.16 -2.57 13.20
CA ALA A 88 15.04 -2.92 14.07
C ALA A 88 13.89 -3.59 13.31
N TYR A 89 13.56 -3.10 12.11
CA TYR A 89 12.55 -3.74 11.26
C TYR A 89 12.98 -5.16 10.87
N LEU A 90 14.18 -5.31 10.31
CA LEU A 90 14.70 -6.61 9.84
C LEU A 90 14.87 -7.65 10.95
N GLY A 91 15.10 -7.22 12.20
CA GLY A 91 15.20 -8.13 13.35
C GLY A 91 13.85 -8.59 13.91
N ASN A 92 12.75 -7.90 13.60
CA ASN A 92 11.44 -8.13 14.21
C ASN A 92 10.34 -8.54 13.21
N PHE A 93 10.57 -8.36 11.91
CA PHE A 93 9.56 -8.60 10.87
C PHE A 93 10.05 -9.59 9.83
N ASP A 94 9.26 -10.64 9.63
CA ASP A 94 9.39 -11.55 8.49
C ASP A 94 8.32 -11.22 7.45
N SER A 95 8.75 -10.50 6.41
CA SER A 95 7.90 -10.10 5.31
C SER A 95 7.39 -11.28 4.47
N SER A 96 8.03 -12.45 4.57
CA SER A 96 7.68 -13.62 3.77
C SER A 96 6.42 -14.34 4.27
N ASP A 97 6.05 -14.14 5.53
CA ASP A 97 4.96 -14.83 6.22
C ASP A 97 3.96 -13.88 6.91
N ASP A 98 4.03 -12.58 6.62
CA ASP A 98 3.07 -11.62 7.17
C ASP A 98 1.67 -11.79 6.56
N ASP A 99 0.69 -11.13 7.18
CA ASP A 99 -0.72 -11.22 6.79
C ASP A 99 -0.99 -10.74 5.36
N ILE A 100 -0.25 -9.74 4.88
CA ILE A 100 -0.32 -9.24 3.50
C ILE A 100 0.20 -10.28 2.52
N ALA A 101 1.35 -10.91 2.79
CA ALA A 101 1.93 -11.95 1.94
C ALA A 101 1.04 -13.20 1.91
N LYS A 102 0.56 -13.65 3.08
CA LYS A 102 -0.42 -14.74 3.19
C LYS A 102 -1.68 -14.47 2.40
N THR A 103 -2.20 -13.25 2.50
CA THR A 103 -3.38 -12.82 1.74
C THR A 103 -3.11 -12.88 0.24
N PHE A 104 -1.98 -12.34 -0.23
CA PHE A 104 -1.60 -12.38 -1.64
C PHE A 104 -1.51 -13.83 -2.16
N ILE A 105 -0.79 -14.69 -1.44
CA ILE A 105 -0.61 -16.11 -1.80
C ILE A 105 -1.94 -16.86 -1.79
N ASN A 106 -2.77 -16.71 -0.76
CA ASN A 106 -4.02 -17.44 -0.66
C ASN A 106 -5.03 -17.06 -1.75
N ASN A 107 -5.08 -15.78 -2.15
CA ASN A 107 -5.93 -15.36 -3.26
C ASN A 107 -5.46 -15.95 -4.60
N ALA A 108 -4.15 -15.96 -4.85
CA ALA A 108 -3.59 -16.60 -6.04
C ALA A 108 -3.94 -18.10 -6.10
N LYS A 109 -3.77 -18.82 -4.99
CA LYS A 109 -4.14 -20.24 -4.89
C LYS A 109 -5.63 -20.48 -5.15
N ALA A 110 -6.50 -19.63 -4.59
CA ALA A 110 -7.94 -19.71 -4.83
C ALA A 110 -8.31 -19.53 -6.32
N ASN A 111 -7.49 -18.82 -7.10
CA ASN A 111 -7.64 -18.66 -8.54
C ASN A 111 -6.96 -19.77 -9.37
N GLY A 112 -6.30 -20.73 -8.71
CA GLY A 112 -5.49 -21.77 -9.35
C GLY A 112 -4.23 -21.22 -10.02
N ASN A 113 -3.68 -20.13 -9.48
CA ASN A 113 -2.46 -19.47 -9.91
C ASN A 113 -1.32 -19.80 -8.95
N SER A 114 -0.07 -19.66 -9.39
CA SER A 114 1.11 -19.82 -8.52
C SER A 114 1.71 -18.48 -8.12
N VAL A 115 2.41 -18.44 -6.99
CA VAL A 115 3.14 -17.24 -6.55
C VAL A 115 4.61 -17.58 -6.40
N LYS A 116 5.48 -16.79 -7.03
CA LYS A 116 6.93 -16.89 -6.82
C LYS A 116 7.40 -15.78 -5.90
N MET A 117 8.24 -16.13 -4.94
CA MET A 117 8.89 -15.20 -4.03
C MET A 117 10.32 -14.93 -4.46
N TYR A 118 10.73 -13.67 -4.33
CA TYR A 118 12.05 -13.20 -4.74
C TYR A 118 12.79 -12.48 -3.61
N LYS A 119 14.11 -12.42 -3.74
CA LYS A 119 15.02 -11.70 -2.83
C LYS A 119 14.69 -10.21 -2.75
N ARG A 120 15.14 -9.59 -1.66
CA ARG A 120 14.87 -8.19 -1.35
C ARG A 120 15.40 -7.21 -2.39
N ASP A 121 16.51 -7.52 -3.04
CA ASP A 121 17.02 -6.68 -4.13
C ASP A 121 16.09 -6.68 -5.36
N VAL A 122 15.38 -7.79 -5.60
CA VAL A 122 14.35 -7.84 -6.65
C VAL A 122 13.17 -6.95 -6.28
N ASN A 123 12.77 -6.91 -5.00
CA ASN A 123 11.75 -5.98 -4.53
C ASN A 123 12.15 -4.52 -4.80
N ALA A 124 13.41 -4.16 -4.57
CA ALA A 124 13.91 -2.82 -4.83
C ALA A 124 13.81 -2.44 -6.31
N ILE A 125 14.18 -3.36 -7.20
CA ILE A 125 14.13 -3.18 -8.65
C ILE A 125 12.68 -3.08 -9.13
N MET A 126 11.80 -3.98 -8.69
CA MET A 126 10.38 -3.94 -9.03
C MET A 126 9.72 -2.66 -8.52
N SER A 127 10.05 -2.19 -7.32
CA SER A 127 9.50 -0.95 -6.75
C SER A 127 9.83 0.28 -7.60
N ALA A 128 10.95 0.27 -8.32
CA ALA A 128 11.30 1.36 -9.23
C ALA A 128 10.36 1.45 -10.46
N SER A 129 9.69 0.35 -10.81
CA SER A 129 8.75 0.26 -11.94
C SER A 129 7.30 0.63 -11.57
N LEU A 130 7.06 1.00 -10.31
CA LEU A 130 5.74 1.15 -9.71
C LEU A 130 5.50 2.59 -9.24
N PRO A 131 4.24 3.02 -9.08
CA PRO A 131 3.95 4.42 -8.84
C PRO A 131 4.51 4.85 -7.50
N LYS A 132 5.25 5.96 -7.49
CA LYS A 132 5.77 6.53 -6.26
C LYS A 132 4.67 7.31 -5.54
N THR A 133 4.61 7.15 -4.22
CA THR A 133 3.76 7.98 -3.36
C THR A 133 4.37 9.37 -3.29
N TRP A 134 3.82 10.32 -4.04
CA TRP A 134 4.33 11.70 -4.13
C TRP A 134 4.42 12.38 -2.76
N GLU A 135 3.50 12.07 -1.85
CA GLU A 135 3.48 12.58 -0.46
C GLU A 135 4.71 12.17 0.35
N LEU A 136 5.35 11.05 -0.02
CA LEU A 136 6.49 10.46 0.67
C LEU A 136 7.80 10.59 -0.13
N ALA A 137 7.75 11.23 -1.30
CA ALA A 137 8.87 11.27 -2.24
C ALA A 137 10.11 12.01 -1.69
N ASN A 138 9.92 12.89 -0.71
CA ASN A 138 11.00 13.64 -0.06
C ASN A 138 11.57 12.95 1.20
N LEU A 139 11.06 11.78 1.56
CA LEU A 139 11.55 11.03 2.72
C LEU A 139 12.68 10.09 2.31
N ASP A 140 13.59 9.83 3.25
CA ASP A 140 14.53 8.72 3.12
C ASP A 140 13.74 7.43 2.88
N SER A 141 14.23 6.58 1.98
CA SER A 141 13.49 5.38 1.57
C SER A 141 14.39 4.17 1.45
N ALA A 142 13.80 2.99 1.64
CA ALA A 142 14.46 1.71 1.46
C ALA A 142 13.49 0.71 0.84
N TYR A 143 13.87 0.15 -0.30
CA TYR A 143 13.05 -0.80 -1.04
C TYR A 143 13.67 -2.20 -1.05
N ASN A 144 14.79 -2.42 -0.36
CA ASN A 144 15.50 -3.69 -0.28
C ASN A 144 15.37 -4.35 1.09
N LEU A 145 14.28 -4.09 1.83
CA LEU A 145 14.05 -4.69 3.15
C LEU A 145 13.14 -5.92 3.09
N ASP A 146 12.23 -5.97 2.11
CA ASP A 146 11.19 -6.99 2.03
C ASP A 146 11.33 -7.85 0.78
N ASN A 147 10.79 -9.07 0.84
CA ASN A 147 10.69 -9.95 -0.31
C ASN A 147 9.63 -9.45 -1.30
N ALA A 148 9.88 -9.67 -2.59
CA ALA A 148 8.88 -9.43 -3.63
C ALA A 148 8.11 -10.70 -3.94
N PHE A 149 6.87 -10.55 -4.39
CA PHE A 149 6.05 -11.67 -4.85
C PHE A 149 5.46 -11.36 -6.23
N ILE A 150 5.40 -12.38 -7.07
CA ILE A 150 4.77 -12.30 -8.39
C ILE A 150 3.82 -13.48 -8.53
N GLU A 151 2.56 -13.18 -8.83
CA GLU A 151 1.54 -14.16 -9.18
C GLU A 151 1.61 -14.48 -10.68
N TYR A 152 1.57 -15.76 -11.00
CA TYR A 152 1.59 -16.30 -12.34
C TYR A 152 0.32 -17.11 -12.62
N ASP A 153 -0.30 -16.88 -13.77
CA ASP A 153 -1.37 -17.74 -14.23
C ASP A 153 -0.87 -19.11 -14.72
N LYS A 154 -1.82 -19.96 -15.12
CA LYS A 154 -1.56 -21.33 -15.61
C LYS A 154 -0.70 -21.37 -16.88
N ASP A 155 -0.69 -20.29 -17.64
CA ASP A 155 0.09 -20.13 -18.87
C ASP A 155 1.48 -19.53 -18.58
N GLY A 156 1.78 -19.23 -17.30
CA GLY A 156 3.04 -18.66 -16.87
C GLY A 156 3.16 -17.16 -17.08
N ARG A 157 2.05 -16.43 -17.26
CA ARG A 157 2.03 -14.97 -17.39
C ARG A 157 1.93 -14.30 -16.03
N MET A 158 2.66 -13.19 -15.85
CA MET A 158 2.54 -12.38 -14.64
C MET A 158 1.17 -11.69 -14.61
N VAL A 159 0.38 -11.95 -13.56
CA VAL A 159 -0.98 -11.37 -13.42
C VAL A 159 -1.09 -10.38 -12.26
N ALA A 160 -0.27 -10.55 -11.23
CA ALA A 160 -0.18 -9.62 -10.11
C ALA A 160 1.23 -9.58 -9.52
N VAL A 161 1.56 -8.49 -8.85
CA VAL A 161 2.82 -8.31 -8.11
C VAL A 161 2.53 -7.75 -6.74
N LEU A 162 3.28 -8.17 -5.74
CA LEU A 162 3.34 -7.54 -4.42
C LEU A 162 4.77 -7.07 -4.18
N VAL A 163 4.92 -5.75 -4.00
CA VAL A 163 6.17 -5.12 -3.56
C VAL A 163 5.94 -4.30 -2.31
N ARG A 164 7.02 -3.96 -1.62
CA ARG A 164 6.96 -3.10 -0.44
C ARG A 164 8.00 -2.00 -0.46
N MET A 165 7.59 -0.82 -0.05
CA MET A 165 8.43 0.38 -0.01
C MET A 165 8.43 0.95 1.40
N HIS A 166 9.60 1.20 1.97
CA HIS A 166 9.73 1.88 3.25
C HIS A 166 10.11 3.34 3.05
N TYR A 167 9.47 4.21 3.84
CA TYR A 167 9.73 5.63 3.91
C TYR A 167 9.95 6.03 5.37
N TYR A 168 10.96 6.84 5.63
CA TYR A 168 11.40 7.20 6.96
C TYR A 168 11.16 8.69 7.22
N GLY A 169 10.17 8.97 8.05
CA GLY A 169 9.86 10.31 8.54
C GLY A 169 10.59 10.62 9.84
N ARG A 170 11.09 11.85 9.99
CA ARG A 170 11.71 12.32 11.24
C ARG A 170 10.65 12.96 12.14
N SER A 171 10.54 12.48 13.37
CA SER A 171 9.69 13.04 14.44
C SER A 171 10.45 12.92 15.79
N LEU A 172 9.79 12.50 16.88
CA LEU A 172 10.41 12.09 18.15
C LEU A 172 11.10 10.70 17.99
N GLY A 173 12.04 10.62 17.06
CA GLY A 173 12.63 9.39 16.51
C GLY A 173 12.31 9.21 15.01
N TYR A 174 12.79 8.13 14.40
CA TYR A 174 12.43 7.77 13.02
C TYR A 174 11.17 6.88 12.99
N SER A 175 10.14 7.33 12.28
CA SER A 175 8.96 6.51 11.98
C SER A 175 9.11 5.84 10.61
N ASN A 176 8.84 4.53 10.54
CA ASN A 176 8.87 3.78 9.29
C ASN A 176 7.44 3.62 8.76
N THR A 177 7.15 4.26 7.63
CA THR A 177 5.93 4.03 6.86
C THR A 177 6.21 2.99 5.80
N ARG A 178 5.59 1.82 5.92
CA ARG A 178 5.68 0.74 4.92
C ARG A 178 4.46 0.80 4.01
N ILE A 179 4.70 0.89 2.71
CA ILE A 179 3.70 0.81 1.67
C ILE A 179 3.81 -0.55 1.00
N SER A 180 2.84 -1.44 1.22
CA SER A 180 2.68 -2.67 0.43
C SER A 180 1.77 -2.37 -0.76
N PHE A 181 2.32 -2.56 -1.96
CA PHE A 181 1.63 -2.31 -3.21
C PHE A 181 1.36 -3.64 -3.91
N VAL A 182 0.09 -3.95 -4.10
CA VAL A 182 -0.39 -5.12 -4.83
C VAL A 182 -0.90 -4.63 -6.18
N GLY A 183 -0.11 -4.77 -7.23
CA GLY A 183 -0.44 -4.31 -8.58
C GLY A 183 -0.97 -5.44 -9.45
N PHE A 184 -2.07 -5.22 -10.15
CA PHE A 184 -2.69 -6.17 -11.07
C PHE A 184 -2.42 -5.79 -12.52
N LYS A 185 -2.51 -6.79 -13.43
CA LYS A 185 -2.58 -6.62 -14.89
C LYS A 185 -1.59 -5.58 -15.43
N TYR A 186 -2.02 -4.33 -15.56
CA TYR A 186 -1.18 -3.21 -16.00
C TYR A 186 0.13 -3.13 -15.22
N TRP A 187 0.09 -3.15 -13.88
CA TRP A 187 1.29 -3.03 -13.05
C TRP A 187 2.17 -4.29 -13.10
N ALA A 188 1.55 -5.47 -13.16
CA ALA A 188 2.30 -6.71 -13.38
C ALA A 188 3.03 -6.68 -14.73
N ARG A 189 2.39 -6.15 -15.77
CA ARG A 189 2.98 -5.97 -17.10
C ARG A 189 4.09 -4.91 -17.11
N GLN A 190 3.95 -3.83 -16.32
CA GLN A 190 5.04 -2.86 -16.15
C GLN A 190 6.28 -3.52 -15.55
N VAL A 191 6.10 -4.32 -14.50
CA VAL A 191 7.19 -5.10 -13.91
C VAL A 191 7.80 -6.07 -14.93
N GLU A 192 6.98 -6.84 -15.64
CA GLU A 192 7.43 -7.80 -16.64
C GLU A 192 8.27 -7.13 -17.75
N ASN A 193 7.91 -5.93 -18.18
CA ASN A 193 8.61 -5.21 -19.23
C ASN A 193 9.89 -4.50 -18.75
N GLN A 194 9.94 -4.07 -17.49
CA GLN A 194 11.02 -3.23 -16.97
C GLN A 194 12.06 -4.01 -16.15
N VAL A 195 11.67 -5.11 -15.53
CA VAL A 195 12.57 -5.93 -14.70
C VAL A 195 13.23 -7.00 -15.56
N GLY A 196 14.54 -6.87 -15.74
CA GLY A 196 15.31 -7.82 -16.55
C GLY A 196 15.23 -9.26 -16.00
N ASN A 197 15.05 -10.22 -16.90
CA ASN A 197 14.91 -11.65 -16.58
C ASN A 197 16.01 -12.19 -15.67
N ALA A 198 17.25 -11.72 -15.83
CA ALA A 198 18.37 -12.14 -14.99
C ALA A 198 18.14 -11.86 -13.49
N TYR A 199 17.48 -10.74 -13.15
CA TYR A 199 17.15 -10.43 -11.76
C TYR A 199 16.12 -11.41 -11.19
N LEU A 200 15.10 -11.77 -11.98
CA LEU A 200 14.09 -12.73 -11.57
C LEU A 200 14.68 -14.13 -11.42
N THR A 201 15.53 -14.57 -12.36
CA THR A 201 16.20 -15.87 -12.30
C THR A 201 17.13 -15.97 -11.09
N ASN A 202 18.01 -14.99 -10.88
CA ASN A 202 19.01 -15.03 -9.81
C ASN A 202 18.42 -14.72 -8.42
N GLY A 203 17.30 -13.99 -8.42
CA GLY A 203 16.60 -13.54 -7.24
C GLY A 203 15.49 -14.49 -6.77
N PHE A 204 15.17 -15.54 -7.50
CA PHE A 204 14.16 -16.51 -7.12
C PHE A 204 14.50 -17.21 -5.79
N ILE A 205 13.49 -17.41 -4.94
CA ILE A 205 13.62 -18.13 -3.67
C ILE A 205 12.77 -19.41 -3.68
N THR A 206 11.46 -19.27 -3.86
CA THR A 206 10.52 -20.39 -3.80
C THR A 206 9.23 -20.08 -4.56
N GLU A 207 8.43 -21.12 -4.81
CA GLU A 207 7.13 -21.05 -5.45
C GLU A 207 6.05 -21.66 -4.55
N PHE A 208 4.93 -20.96 -4.42
CA PHE A 208 3.72 -21.41 -3.75
C PHE A 208 2.68 -21.80 -4.81
N LYS A 209 2.17 -23.02 -4.71
CA LYS A 209 1.10 -23.57 -5.56
C LYS A 209 -0.13 -23.88 -4.72
#